data_AF-A0A6A8GAM8-F1
#
_entry.id   AF-A0A6A8GAM8-F1
#
_cell.length_a   1.000
_cell.length_b   1.000
_cell.length_c   1.000
_cell.angle_alpha   90.00
_cell.angle_beta   90.00
_cell.angle_gamma   90.00
#
_symmetry.space_group_name_H-M   'P 1'
#
loop_
_entity.id
_entity.type
_entity.pdbx_description
1 polymer ?
#
loop_
_entity_poly.entity_id
_entity_poly.type
_entity_poly.pdbx_seq_one_letter_code
_entity_poly.pdbx_strand_id
1 'polypeptide(L)' 'MISGSDRLPTQIDGVGGGVEGWFAREAPSIVAGLEAAQFIGPVTAATAWRLIAAGNATEAVELVLEEVDESWRQ' A
#
# COMPACT_ATOMS: atom_id res chain seq x y z
N MET A 1 -10.62 -46.66 -6.34
CA MET A 1 -9.50 -45.72 -6.51
C MET A 1 -10.08 -44.46 -7.15
N ILE A 2 -10.50 -43.48 -6.34
CA ILE A 2 -10.95 -42.19 -6.85
C ILE A 2 -9.71 -41.30 -6.95
N SER A 3 -9.25 -41.15 -8.20
CA SER A 3 -8.09 -40.35 -8.56
C SER A 3 -8.36 -38.88 -8.23
N GLY A 4 -7.32 -38.21 -7.77
CA GLY A 4 -7.39 -36.94 -7.04
C GLY A 4 -8.17 -35.84 -7.73
N SER A 5 -8.87 -35.08 -6.91
CA SER A 5 -9.44 -33.79 -7.25
C SER A 5 -8.41 -32.94 -7.97
N ASP A 6 -8.71 -32.67 -9.23
CA ASP A 6 -8.04 -31.72 -10.10
C ASP A 6 -7.96 -30.39 -9.36
N ARG A 7 -6.79 -30.11 -8.78
CA ARG A 7 -6.50 -28.78 -8.21
C ARG A 7 -6.58 -27.82 -9.37
N LEU A 8 -7.61 -26.97 -9.32
CA LEU A 8 -7.78 -25.78 -10.13
C LEU A 8 -6.40 -25.20 -10.48
N PRO A 9 -6.15 -24.84 -11.74
CA PRO A 9 -4.91 -24.18 -12.10
C PRO A 9 -4.85 -22.92 -11.24
N THR A 10 -3.83 -22.84 -10.38
CA THR A 10 -3.39 -21.55 -9.84
C THR A 10 -2.81 -20.79 -11.03
N GLN A 11 -3.71 -20.28 -11.86
CA GLN A 11 -3.43 -19.29 -12.88
C GLN A 11 -3.12 -18.02 -12.09
N ILE A 12 -1.88 -17.97 -11.60
CA ILE A 12 -1.22 -16.70 -11.28
C ILE A 12 -0.97 -16.08 -12.65
N ASP A 13 -2.04 -15.53 -13.22
CA ASP A 13 -1.98 -14.66 -14.37
C ASP A 13 -1.00 -13.54 -14.02
N GLY A 14 -0.06 -13.29 -14.92
CA GLY A 14 1.22 -12.66 -14.62
C GLY A 14 1.15 -11.41 -13.74
N VAL A 15 1.73 -11.50 -12.55
CA VAL A 15 2.20 -10.32 -11.82
C VAL A 15 3.71 -10.49 -11.67
N GLY A 16 4.46 -9.92 -12.60
CA GLY A 16 5.88 -9.62 -12.42
C GLY A 16 6.09 -8.49 -11.39
N GLY A 17 5.42 -8.56 -10.24
CA GLY A 17 5.30 -7.47 -9.28
C GLY A 17 5.71 -7.95 -7.90
N GLY A 18 6.95 -7.66 -7.52
CA GLY A 18 7.44 -7.85 -6.15
C GLY A 18 6.79 -6.86 -5.17
N VAL A 19 7.51 -6.53 -4.10
CA VAL A 19 7.04 -5.62 -3.05
C VAL A 19 6.54 -4.27 -3.60
N GLU A 20 7.16 -3.77 -4.67
CA GLU A 20 6.77 -2.52 -5.35
C GLU A 20 5.36 -2.59 -5.97
N GLY A 21 5.00 -3.72 -6.57
CA GLY A 21 3.66 -3.93 -7.13
C GLY A 21 2.58 -4.02 -6.06
N TRP A 22 2.94 -4.52 -4.87
CA TRP A 22 2.07 -4.48 -3.69
C TRP A 22 1.87 -3.04 -3.21
N PHE A 23 2.94 -2.25 -3.06
CA PHE A 23 2.84 -0.85 -2.64
C PHE A 23 2.00 -0.01 -3.60
N ALA A 24 2.17 -0.17 -4.92
CA ALA A 24 1.37 0.55 -5.90
C ALA A 24 -0.14 0.29 -5.75
N ARG A 25 -0.53 -0.91 -5.28
CA ARG A 25 -1.93 -1.30 -5.05
C ARG A 25 -2.47 -0.82 -3.70
N GLU A 26 -1.67 -0.92 -2.64
CA GLU A 26 -2.14 -0.71 -1.26
C GLU A 26 -1.93 0.72 -0.75
N ALA A 27 -0.90 1.44 -1.23
CA ALA A 27 -0.58 2.79 -0.78
C ALA A 27 -1.79 3.77 -0.82
N PRO A 28 -2.63 3.78 -1.86
CA PRO A 28 -3.82 4.65 -1.87
C PRO A 28 -4.77 4.40 -0.70
N SER A 29 -5.03 3.14 -0.37
CA SER A 29 -5.93 2.77 0.73
C SER A 29 -5.34 3.11 2.09
N ILE A 30 -4.02 2.93 2.25
CA ILE A 30 -3.30 3.29 3.47
C ILE A 30 -3.37 4.80 3.70
N VAL A 31 -3.00 5.61 2.71
CA VAL A 31 -3.01 7.08 2.81
C VAL A 31 -4.43 7.58 3.07
N ALA A 32 -5.44 7.10 2.33
CA ALA A 32 -6.82 7.49 2.53
C ALA A 32 -7.34 7.14 3.94
N GLY A 33 -6.97 5.97 4.47
CA GLY A 33 -7.35 5.54 5.81
C GLY A 33 -6.75 6.42 6.90
N LEU A 34 -5.46 6.73 6.78
CA LEU A 34 -4.75 7.60 7.74
C LEU A 34 -5.26 9.05 7.69
N GLU A 35 -5.53 9.57 6.49
CA GLU A 35 -6.11 10.90 6.27
C GLU A 35 -7.52 10.98 6.90
N ALA A 36 -8.38 10.00 6.62
CA ALA A 36 -9.74 9.95 7.17
C ALA A 36 -9.77 9.83 8.71
N ALA A 37 -8.79 9.12 9.27
CA ALA A 37 -8.62 8.98 10.72
C ALA A 37 -7.88 10.17 11.36
N GLN A 38 -7.45 11.17 10.57
CA GLN A 38 -6.70 12.34 11.03
C GLN A 38 -5.38 12.00 11.73
N PHE A 39 -4.77 10.87 11.36
CA PHE A 39 -3.46 10.47 11.88
C PHE A 39 -2.29 11.12 11.13
N ILE A 40 -2.57 11.72 9.97
CA ILE A 40 -1.60 12.50 9.19
C ILE A 40 -2.20 13.86 8.85
N GLY A 41 -1.33 14.87 8.79
CA GLY A 41 -1.71 16.22 8.42
C GLY A 41 -2.02 16.39 6.92
N PRO A 42 -2.74 17.46 6.54
CA PRO A 42 -3.13 17.71 5.15
C PRO A 42 -1.93 17.91 4.21
N VAL A 43 -0.79 18.40 4.72
CA VAL A 43 0.45 18.57 3.94
C VAL A 43 1.07 17.21 3.61
N THR A 44 1.13 16.31 4.60
CA THR A 44 1.66 14.95 4.43
C THR A 44 0.76 14.13 3.51
N ALA A 45 -0.55 14.16 3.72
CA ALA A 45 -1.51 13.50 2.85
C ALA A 45 -1.35 13.96 1.39
N ALA A 46 -1.33 15.27 1.13
CA ALA A 46 -1.11 15.81 -0.21
C ALA A 46 0.24 15.38 -0.83
N THR A 47 1.29 15.30 -0.01
CA THR A 47 2.62 14.85 -0.47
C THR A 47 2.62 13.37 -0.81
N ALA A 48 2.02 12.53 0.04
CA ALA A 48 1.87 11.09 -0.21
C ALA A 48 1.07 10.82 -1.49
N TRP A 49 -0.01 11.56 -1.73
CA TRP A 49 -0.78 11.46 -2.99
C TRP A 49 0.06 11.82 -4.23
N ARG A 50 0.94 12.82 -4.12
CA ARG A 50 1.86 13.18 -5.22
C ARG A 50 2.90 12.10 -5.47
N LEU A 51 3.43 11.47 -4.42
CA LEU A 51 4.37 10.35 -4.53
C LEU A 51 3.71 9.13 -5.19
N ILE A 52 2.48 8.79 -4.79
CA ILE A 52 1.68 7.73 -5.43
C ILE A 52 1.49 8.03 -6.92
N ALA A 53 1.09 9.25 -7.27
CA ALA A 53 0.90 9.66 -8.67
C ALA A 53 2.19 9.62 -9.51
N ALA A 54 3.35 9.79 -8.88
CA ALA A 54 4.65 9.70 -9.52
C ALA A 54 5.17 8.25 -9.68
N GLY A 55 4.46 7.25 -9.14
CA GLY A 55 4.91 5.86 -9.10
C GLY A 55 5.77 5.51 -7.88
N ASN A 56 5.95 6.45 -6.96
CA ASN A 56 6.77 6.30 -5.75
C ASN A 56 5.94 5.85 -4.55
N ALA A 57 5.20 4.76 -4.71
CA ALA A 57 4.25 4.29 -3.71
C ALA A 57 4.90 3.86 -2.39
N THR A 58 6.13 3.32 -2.43
CA THR A 58 6.89 2.97 -1.23
C THR A 58 7.22 4.21 -0.39
N GLU A 59 7.79 5.25 -1.01
CA GLU A 59 8.11 6.52 -0.34
C GLU A 59 6.86 7.19 0.23
N ALA A 60 5.72 7.08 -0.46
CA ALA A 60 4.45 7.59 0.05
C ALA A 60 4.03 6.91 1.36
N VAL A 61 4.22 5.59 1.48
CA VAL A 61 3.89 4.84 2.69
C VAL A 61 4.88 5.12 3.81
N GLU A 62 6.17 5.21 3.51
CA GLU A 62 7.20 5.57 4.51
C GLU A 62 6.91 6.93 5.14
N LEU A 63 6.60 7.93 4.32
CA LEU A 63 6.27 9.29 4.76
C LEU A 63 5.08 9.32 5.74
N VAL A 64 3.97 8.65 5.40
CA VAL A 64 2.78 8.68 6.27
C VAL A 64 2.97 7.88 7.55
N LEU A 65 3.77 6.81 7.53
CA LEU A 65 4.07 6.04 8.74
C LEU A 65 5.05 6.77 9.67
N GLU A 66 5.96 7.56 9.11
CA GLU A 66 6.86 8.41 9.89
C GLU A 66 6.08 9.43 10.74
N GLU A 67 5.12 10.16 10.15
CA GLU A 67 4.30 11.11 10.92
C GLU A 67 3.44 10.43 11.99
N VAL A 68 2.88 9.25 11.69
CA VAL A 68 2.12 8.46 12.68
C VAL A 68 3.00 8.07 13.86
N ASP A 69 4.21 7.63 13.60
CA ASP A 69 5.20 7.23 14.61
C ASP A 69 5.69 8.43 15.43
N GLU A 70 5.92 9.59 14.80
CA GLU A 70 6.20 10.85 15.50
C GLU A 70 5.05 11.28 16.43
N SER A 71 3.80 11.10 15.98
CA SER A 71 2.60 11.45 16.76
C SER A 71 2.46 10.62 18.04
N TRP A 72 3.05 9.43 18.11
CA TRP A 72 3.04 8.58 19.31
C TRP A 72 4.18 8.87 20.28
N ARG A 73 5.19 9.65 19.86
CA ARG A 73 6.34 10.03 20.71
C ARG A 73 6.08 11.30 21.53
N GLN A 74 5.01 12.03 21.25
CA GLN A 74 4.60 13.24 21.98
C GLN A 74 3.54 12.94 23.04
#